data_AF-A0A1H8UJE1-F1
#
_entry.id   AF-A0A1H8UJE1-F1
#
_cell.length_a   1.000
_cell.length_b   1.000
_cell.length_c   1.000
_cell.angle_alpha   90.00
_cell.angle_beta   90.00
_cell.angle_gamma   90.00
#
_symmetry.space_group_name_H-M   'P 1'
#
loop_
_entity.id
_entity.type
_entity.pdbx_description
1 polymer ?
#
loop_
_entity_poly.entity_id
_entity_poly.type
_entity_poly.pdbx_seq_one_letter_code
_entity_poly.pdbx_strand_id
1 'polypeptide(L)'
;MSNNNYLREEEQFKEILNNEEISKIKDPELRNIRSKYWGLRHQAFLNEHKIPDRMLGTELDKIKAEEMKELNEYRQRNNKN
;
A
#
# COMPACT_ATOMS: atom_id res chain seq x y z
N MET A 1 13.29 -10.25 25.02
CA MET A 1 12.70 -11.07 23.94
C MET A 1 12.28 -10.12 22.84
N SER A 2 13.00 -10.08 21.71
CA SER A 2 12.60 -9.26 20.57
C SER A 2 11.46 -9.96 19.85
N ASN A 3 10.22 -9.75 20.31
CA ASN A 3 9.03 -9.99 19.51
C ASN A 3 9.05 -8.93 18.40
N ASN A 4 9.86 -9.17 17.37
CA ASN A 4 9.82 -8.40 16.14
C ASN A 4 8.43 -8.62 15.55
N ASN A 5 7.51 -7.72 15.89
CA ASN A 5 6.09 -7.76 15.56
C ASN A 5 5.86 -7.42 14.07
N TYR A 6 6.80 -7.85 13.21
CA TYR A 6 6.77 -7.62 11.78
C TYR A 6 5.83 -8.62 11.12
N LEU A 7 5.18 -8.18 10.06
CA LEU A 7 4.41 -9.06 9.18
C LEU A 7 5.33 -10.09 8.51
N ARG A 8 4.79 -11.28 8.24
CA ARG A 8 5.48 -12.24 7.38
C ARG A 8 5.58 -11.69 5.96
N GLU A 9 6.54 -12.16 5.19
CA GLU A 9 6.80 -11.64 3.84
C GLU A 9 5.56 -11.72 2.96
N GLU A 10 4.86 -12.86 2.96
CA GLU A 10 3.62 -13.07 2.22
C GLU A 10 2.52 -12.08 2.62
N GLU A 11 2.48 -11.66 3.89
CA GLU A 11 1.50 -10.72 4.40
C GLU A 11 1.80 -9.28 3.99
N GLN A 12 3.08 -8.93 3.83
CA GLN A 12 3.50 -7.59 3.39
C GLN A 12 3.07 -7.28 1.95
N PHE A 13 2.71 -8.30 1.15
CA PHE A 13 2.24 -8.17 -0.24
C PHE A 13 0.75 -8.50 -0.44
N LYS A 14 -0.05 -8.61 0.63
CA LYS A 14 -1.50 -8.72 0.50
C LYS A 14 -2.06 -7.51 -0.27
N GLU A 15 -3.16 -7.72 -0.97
CA GLU A 15 -3.79 -6.71 -1.82
C GLU A 15 -4.07 -5.40 -1.06
N ILE A 16 -4.59 -5.51 0.17
CA ILE A 16 -4.90 -4.38 1.05
C ILE A 16 -4.20 -4.61 2.39
N LEU A 17 -3.56 -3.56 2.91
CA LEU A 17 -3.07 -3.49 4.28
C LEU A 17 -3.59 -2.22 4.94
N ASN A 18 -3.95 -2.32 6.22
CA ASN A 18 -4.27 -1.16 7.04
C ASN A 18 -3.00 -0.47 7.56
N ASN A 19 -3.14 0.71 8.17
CA ASN A 19 -2.00 1.49 8.66
C ASN A 19 -1.17 0.75 9.74
N GLU A 20 -1.82 -0.03 10.61
CA GLU A 20 -1.12 -0.82 11.63
C GLU A 20 -0.29 -1.95 11.01
N GLU A 21 -0.85 -2.64 10.01
CA GLU A 21 -0.16 -3.66 9.23
C GLU A 21 1.03 -3.08 8.47
N ILE A 22 0.86 -1.90 7.85
CA ILE A 22 1.95 -1.20 7.16
C ILE A 22 3.08 -0.85 8.13
N SER A 23 2.77 -0.40 9.35
CA SER A 23 3.78 -0.10 10.37
C SER A 23 4.66 -1.30 10.73
N LYS A 24 4.15 -2.52 10.51
CA LYS A 24 4.80 -3.80 10.78
C LYS A 24 5.56 -4.36 9.56
N ILE A 25 5.65 -3.62 8.44
CA ILE A 25 6.49 -4.01 7.31
C ILE A 25 7.95 -3.81 7.68
N LYS A 26 8.78 -4.86 7.63
CA LYS A 26 10.18 -4.78 8.06
C LYS A 26 11.03 -3.89 7.14
N ASP A 27 10.85 -4.05 5.83
CA ASP A 27 11.61 -3.31 4.82
C ASP A 27 11.15 -1.84 4.76
N PRO A 28 12.05 -0.86 4.95
CA PRO A 28 11.69 0.55 4.99
C PRO A 28 11.23 1.08 3.62
N GLU A 29 11.78 0.58 2.51
CA GLU A 29 11.36 0.98 1.17
C GLU A 29 9.95 0.45 0.86
N LEU A 30 9.70 -0.83 1.12
CA LEU A 30 8.37 -1.41 0.99
C LEU A 30 7.35 -0.71 1.89
N ARG A 31 7.73 -0.38 3.13
CA ARG A 31 6.88 0.35 4.07
C ARG A 31 6.50 1.72 3.54
N ASN A 32 7.46 2.44 2.94
CA ASN A 32 7.22 3.76 2.36
C ASN A 32 6.26 3.68 1.16
N ILE A 33 6.46 2.70 0.27
CA ILE A 33 5.55 2.45 -0.87
C ILE A 33 4.13 2.23 -0.34
N ARG A 34 3.95 1.30 0.60
CA ARG A 34 2.61 0.97 1.13
C ARG A 34 1.98 2.14 1.91
N SER A 35 2.77 2.91 2.67
CA SER A 35 2.30 4.09 3.40
C SER A 35 1.80 5.19 2.46
N LYS A 36 2.51 5.44 1.35
CA LYS A 36 2.13 6.41 0.32
C LYS A 36 0.74 6.08 -0.25
N TYR A 37 0.53 4.85 -0.71
CA TYR A 37 -0.74 4.46 -1.33
C TYR A 37 -1.88 4.31 -0.32
N TRP A 38 -1.60 3.94 0.94
CA TRP A 38 -2.58 4.05 2.01
C TRP A 38 -3.04 5.50 2.22
N GLY A 39 -2.10 6.46 2.24
CA GLY A 39 -2.41 7.88 2.34
C GLY A 39 -3.27 8.39 1.18
N LEU A 40 -2.94 8.02 -0.06
CA LEU A 40 -3.73 8.39 -1.25
C LEU A 40 -5.15 7.83 -1.20
N ARG A 41 -5.33 6.54 -0.86
CA ARG A 41 -6.65 5.93 -0.67
C ARG A 41 -7.44 6.62 0.42
N HIS A 42 -6.79 6.91 1.55
CA HIS A 42 -7.43 7.56 2.68
C HIS A 42 -7.88 8.98 2.33
N GLN A 43 -7.06 9.75 1.60
CA GLN A 43 -7.44 11.08 1.12
C GLN A 43 -8.58 11.02 0.09
N ALA A 44 -8.55 10.08 -0.85
CA ALA A 44 -9.64 9.87 -1.81
C ALA A 44 -10.96 9.58 -1.10
N PHE A 45 -10.94 8.72 -0.08
CA PHE A 45 -12.08 8.40 0.77
C PHE A 45 -12.58 9.63 1.57
N LEU A 46 -11.69 10.39 2.21
CA LEU A 46 -12.07 11.61 2.93
C LEU A 46 -12.69 12.68 2.00
N ASN A 47 -12.31 12.70 0.73
CA ASN A 47 -12.85 13.60 -0.28
C ASN A 47 -14.19 13.13 -0.87
N GLU A 48 -14.66 11.91 -0.54
CA GLU A 48 -15.92 11.31 -1.05
C GLU A 48 -17.16 12.16 -0.72
N HIS A 49 -17.12 12.97 0.35
CA HIS A 49 -18.20 13.90 0.71
C HIS A 49 -18.53 14.97 -0.36
N LYS A 50 -17.76 15.07 -1.46
CA LYS A 50 -18.01 16.01 -2.56
C LYS A 50 -18.02 15.38 -3.96
N ILE A 51 -17.92 14.05 -4.07
CA ILE A 51 -17.64 13.37 -5.35
C ILE A 51 -18.70 12.28 -5.60
N PRO A 52 -19.25 12.13 -6.82
CA PRO A 52 -20.11 10.99 -7.15
C PRO A 52 -19.38 9.66 -7.00
N ASP A 53 -20.00 8.63 -6.43
CA ASP A 53 -19.40 7.30 -6.15
C ASP A 53 -18.61 6.70 -7.33
N ARG A 54 -19.08 6.92 -8.56
CA ARG A 54 -18.42 6.43 -9.79
C ARG A 54 -17.03 7.04 -10.02
N MET A 55 -16.86 8.29 -9.60
CA MET A 55 -15.58 9.01 -9.68
C MET A 55 -14.64 8.55 -8.57
N LEU A 56 -15.16 8.20 -7.38
CA LEU A 56 -14.35 7.59 -6.32
C LEU A 56 -13.82 6.22 -6.75
N GLY A 57 -14.67 5.34 -7.31
CA GLY A 57 -14.24 4.02 -7.79
C GLY A 57 -13.11 4.12 -8.82
N THR A 58 -13.26 5.02 -9.80
CA THR A 58 -12.23 5.26 -10.82
C THR A 58 -10.91 5.75 -10.21
N GLU A 59 -10.97 6.61 -9.20
CA GLU A 59 -9.78 7.14 -8.54
C GLU A 59 -9.07 6.07 -7.69
N LEU A 60 -9.83 5.26 -6.95
CA LEU A 60 -9.29 4.14 -6.18
C LEU A 60 -8.66 3.07 -7.09
N ASP A 61 -9.25 2.81 -8.25
CA ASP A 61 -8.71 1.88 -9.25
C ASP A 61 -7.36 2.36 -9.81
N LYS A 62 -7.23 3.67 -10.08
CA LYS A 62 -5.95 4.27 -10.50
C LYS A 62 -4.88 4.14 -9.41
N ILE A 63 -5.22 4.51 -8.17
CA ILE A 63 -4.31 4.41 -7.02
C ILE A 63 -3.84 2.95 -6.85
N LYS A 64 -4.74 1.98 -7.00
CA LYS A 64 -4.40 0.56 -6.94
C LYS A 64 -3.48 0.11 -8.09
N ALA A 65 -3.74 0.57 -9.31
CA ALA A 65 -2.91 0.23 -10.46
C ALA A 65 -1.48 0.78 -10.31
N GLU A 66 -1.35 2.01 -9.81
CA GLU A 66 -0.05 2.63 -9.52
C GLU A 66 0.68 1.90 -8.39
N GLU A 67 -0.02 1.52 -7.31
CA GLU A 67 0.54 0.73 -6.21
C GLU A 67 1.11 -0.60 -6.70
N MET A 68 0.35 -1.35 -7.51
CA MET A 68 0.80 -2.62 -8.08
C MET A 68 2.02 -2.45 -8.98
N LYS A 69 2.07 -1.38 -9.78
CA LYS A 69 3.22 -1.07 -10.63
C LYS A 69 4.48 -0.85 -9.78
N GLU A 70 4.42 0.00 -8.76
CA GLU A 70 5.57 0.32 -7.91
C GLU A 70 6.02 -0.89 -7.06
N LEU A 71 5.08 -1.72 -6.59
CA LEU A 71 5.40 -2.98 -5.93
C LEU A 71 6.09 -3.99 -6.86
N ASN A 72 5.68 -4.07 -8.12
CA ASN A 72 6.32 -4.92 -9.12
C ASN A 72 7.74 -4.42 -9.43
N GLU A 73 7.94 -3.11 -9.57
CA GLU A 73 9.27 -2.51 -9.77
C GLU A 73 10.18 -2.77 -8.57
N TYR A 74 9.66 -2.65 -7.33
CA TYR A 74 10.37 -3.04 -6.12
C TYR A 74 10.76 -4.52 -6.12
N ARG A 75 9.83 -5.42 -6.43
CA ARG A 75 10.11 -6.87 -6.53
C ARG A 75 11.16 -7.18 -7.59
N GLN A 76 11.09 -6.55 -8.77
CA GLN A 76 12.07 -6.77 -9.83
C GLN A 76 13.46 -6.29 -9.46
N ARG A 77 13.58 -5.19 -8.69
CA ARG A 77 14.87 -4.72 -8.19
C ARG A 77 15.46 -5.67 -7.14
N ASN A 78 14.62 -6.19 -6.24
CA ASN A 78 15.08 -7.09 -5.18
C ASN A 78 15.29 -8.54 -5.62
N ASN A 79 14.61 -9.01 -6.68
CA ASN A 79 14.84 -10.32 -7.28
C ASN A 79 16.08 -10.38 -8.20
N LYS A 80 16.66 -9.23 -8.56
CA LYS A 80 17.87 -9.14 -9.38
C LYS A 80 19.16 -9.10 -8.55
N ASN A 81 19.04 -9.10 -7.22
CA ASN A 81 20.14 -9.21 -6.26
C ASN A 81 20.16 -10.59 -5.61
#